data_AF-A0A4R0R4N5-F1
#
_entry.id   AF-A0A4R0R4N5-F1
#
_cell.length_a   1.000
_cell.length_b   1.000
_cell.length_c   1.000
_cell.angle_alpha   90.00
_cell.angle_beta   90.00
_cell.angle_gamma   90.00
#
_symmetry.space_group_name_H-M   'P 1'
#
loop_
_entity.id
_entity.type
_entity.pdbx_description
1 polymer ?
#
loop_
_entity_poly.entity_id
_entity_poly.type
_entity_poly.pdbx_seq_one_letter_code
_entity_poly.pdbx_strand_id
1 'polypeptide(L)'
;MASVLINDPHSPASPGKSLFLLSPLLLLLTANLFVRSPLPDRDSMATSDVTPVPEDAAKMHAYIQDRRVIGYDPLVQPALLRHEITSSPAAQNTIAAARFAAARILAGHDDRMLVVVGPCSIHSPEQALAYAKLLKAKMASWPNLLIVMRSY
;
A
#
# COMPACT_ATOMS: atom_id res chain seq x y z
N MET A 1 -25.11 19.98 -16.32
CA MET A 1 -25.57 19.62 -17.68
C MET A 1 -24.37 19.03 -18.41
N ALA A 2 -24.30 17.80 -18.89
CA ALA A 2 -25.26 16.72 -19.03
C ALA A 2 -24.50 15.37 -18.86
N SER A 3 -25.23 14.35 -18.39
CA SER A 3 -24.82 12.96 -18.31
C SER A 3 -24.89 12.31 -19.70
N VAL A 4 -23.94 11.44 -20.05
CA VAL A 4 -24.15 10.41 -21.08
C VAL A 4 -23.56 9.10 -20.56
N LEU A 5 -24.47 8.25 -20.11
CA LEU A 5 -24.31 6.80 -19.98
C LEU A 5 -24.36 6.20 -21.38
N ILE A 6 -23.40 5.32 -21.72
CA ILE A 6 -23.61 4.29 -22.73
C ILE A 6 -23.16 2.97 -22.11
N ASN A 7 -24.15 2.21 -21.70
CA ASN A 7 -24.08 0.79 -21.45
C ASN A 7 -24.50 0.13 -22.77
N ASP A 8 -23.72 -0.80 -23.30
CA ASP A 8 -24.19 -1.68 -24.37
C ASP A 8 -23.78 -3.14 -24.08
N PRO A 9 -24.76 -4.08 -24.02
CA PRO A 9 -24.55 -5.50 -23.79
C PRO A 9 -24.43 -6.27 -25.13
N HIS A 10 -23.71 -7.40 -25.10
CA HIS A 10 -23.55 -8.45 -26.14
C HIS A 10 -22.39 -8.35 -27.14
N SER A 11 -21.34 -9.17 -26.90
CA SER A 11 -20.73 -10.05 -27.92
C SER A 11 -19.76 -11.07 -27.29
N PRO A 12 -19.42 -12.20 -27.96
CA PRO A 12 -19.62 -13.53 -27.39
C PRO A 12 -18.33 -14.23 -26.93
N ALA A 13 -18.54 -15.31 -26.18
CA ALA A 13 -17.53 -16.24 -25.69
C ALA A 13 -16.62 -16.81 -26.79
N SER A 14 -15.33 -16.93 -26.48
CA SER A 14 -14.39 -17.81 -27.17
C SER A 14 -13.57 -18.60 -26.13
N PRO A 15 -13.37 -19.92 -26.33
CA PRO A 15 -12.83 -20.83 -25.32
C PRO A 15 -11.31 -20.94 -25.44
N GLY A 16 -10.60 -20.75 -24.33
CA GLY A 16 -9.15 -20.89 -24.30
C GLY A 16 -8.60 -20.75 -22.89
N LYS A 17 -9.22 -21.44 -21.92
CA LYS A 17 -8.67 -21.51 -20.56
C LYS A 17 -7.55 -22.53 -20.55
N SER A 18 -6.31 -22.04 -20.65
CA SER A 18 -5.13 -22.80 -20.21
C SER A 18 -5.34 -23.16 -18.75
N LEU A 19 -5.54 -24.45 -18.51
CA LEU A 19 -5.81 -25.08 -17.23
C LEU A 19 -4.56 -24.98 -16.36
N PHE A 20 -4.39 -23.85 -15.68
CA PHE A 20 -3.46 -23.78 -14.55
C PHE A 20 -4.05 -24.64 -13.44
N LEU A 21 -3.50 -25.85 -13.28
CA LEU A 21 -3.68 -26.69 -12.10
C LEU A 21 -3.17 -25.93 -10.88
N LEU A 22 -4.06 -25.14 -10.28
CA LEU A 22 -3.87 -24.59 -8.95
C LEU A 22 -3.82 -25.77 -7.99
N SER A 23 -2.66 -25.95 -7.37
CA SER A 23 -2.46 -26.91 -6.29
C SER A 23 -3.58 -26.76 -5.26
N PRO A 24 -4.17 -27.86 -4.74
CA PRO A 24 -5.21 -27.82 -3.71
C PRO A 24 -4.76 -27.06 -2.44
N LEU A 25 -3.46 -26.81 -2.28
CA LEU A 25 -2.90 -26.02 -1.18
C LEU A 25 -3.19 -24.51 -1.29
N LEU A 26 -3.36 -23.95 -2.50
CA LEU A 26 -3.61 -22.51 -2.69
C LEU A 26 -5.10 -22.15 -2.47
N LEU A 27 -6.01 -23.09 -2.72
CA LEU A 27 -7.45 -22.89 -2.51
C LEU A 27 -7.83 -22.94 -1.01
N LEU A 28 -7.10 -23.72 -0.20
CA LEU A 28 -7.28 -23.73 1.26
C LEU A 28 -6.77 -22.44 1.92
N LEU A 29 -5.75 -21.78 1.34
CA LEU A 29 -5.19 -20.56 1.92
C LEU A 29 -6.13 -19.36 1.80
N THR A 30 -6.96 -19.31 0.76
CA THR A 30 -7.96 -18.23 0.58
C THR A 30 -9.21 -18.39 1.46
N ALA A 31 -9.51 -19.60 1.94
CA ALA A 31 -10.74 -19.87 2.69
C ALA A 31 -10.63 -19.56 4.19
N ASN A 32 -9.43 -19.57 4.77
CA ASN A 32 -9.23 -19.45 6.22
C ASN A 32 -8.83 -18.05 6.73
N LEU A 33 -8.61 -17.07 5.85
CA LEU A 33 -8.28 -15.69 6.25
C LEU A 33 -9.51 -14.79 6.50
N PHE A 34 -10.73 -15.29 6.33
CA PHE A 34 -11.95 -14.50 6.46
C PHE A 34 -12.79 -14.92 7.67
N VAL A 35 -12.17 -15.05 8.84
CA VAL A 35 -12.91 -15.08 10.11
C VAL A 35 -13.16 -13.64 10.53
N ARG A 36 -14.16 -13.02 9.92
CA ARG A 36 -14.68 -11.73 10.37
C ARG A 36 -15.68 -12.03 11.49
N SER A 37 -15.28 -11.83 12.74
CA SER A 37 -16.23 -11.77 13.86
C SER A 37 -17.31 -10.76 13.50
N PRO A 38 -18.62 -11.09 13.59
CA PRO A 38 -19.66 -10.11 13.33
C PRO A 38 -19.52 -8.94 14.32
N LEU A 39 -19.46 -7.71 13.77
CA LEU A 39 -19.51 -6.50 14.58
C LEU A 39 -20.92 -6.37 15.17
N PRO A 40 -21.07 -5.97 16.44
CA PRO A 40 -22.38 -5.68 17.02
C PRO A 40 -23.04 -4.49 16.32
N ASP A 41 -24.37 -4.55 16.15
CA ASP A 41 -25.17 -3.51 15.49
C ASP A 41 -25.02 -2.15 16.18
N ARG A 42 -24.87 -1.08 15.38
CA ARG A 42 -24.62 0.29 15.88
C ARG A 42 -25.78 0.84 16.71
N ASP A 43 -26.98 0.31 16.52
CA ASP A 43 -28.20 0.77 17.19
C ASP A 43 -28.32 0.27 18.64
N SER A 44 -27.51 -0.71 19.07
CA SER A 44 -27.47 -1.20 20.45
C SER A 44 -26.49 -0.43 21.35
N MET A 45 -25.79 0.59 20.84
CA MET A 45 -24.75 1.34 21.58
C MET A 45 -25.28 2.59 22.31
N ALA A 46 -26.59 2.83 22.32
CA ALA A 46 -27.17 4.08 22.80
C ALA A 46 -27.82 4.00 24.20
N THR A 47 -27.21 3.33 25.19
CA THR A 47 -27.68 3.44 26.60
C THR A 47 -26.58 3.25 27.65
N SER A 48 -25.40 3.87 27.50
CA SER A 48 -24.57 4.38 28.62
C SER A 48 -23.23 4.85 28.08
N ASP A 49 -22.84 6.08 28.41
CA ASP A 49 -21.54 6.69 28.04
C ASP A 49 -20.33 6.00 28.73
N VAL A 50 -20.59 4.90 29.45
CA VAL A 50 -19.63 4.16 30.27
C VAL A 50 -19.73 2.67 29.94
N THR A 51 -18.58 2.03 29.73
CA THR A 51 -18.49 0.58 29.51
C THR A 51 -18.79 -0.17 30.82
N PRO A 52 -19.73 -1.14 30.83
CA PRO A 52 -20.05 -1.90 32.03
C PRO A 52 -18.86 -2.74 32.52
N VAL A 53 -18.77 -2.91 33.84
CA VAL A 53 -17.77 -3.77 34.48
C VAL A 53 -18.02 -5.23 34.09
N PRO A 54 -16.99 -6.03 33.78
CA PRO A 54 -17.15 -7.42 33.39
C PRO A 54 -17.82 -8.24 34.49
N GLU A 55 -18.84 -9.00 34.10
CA GLU A 55 -19.61 -9.86 35.00
C GLU A 55 -18.85 -11.13 35.40
N ASP A 56 -17.82 -11.52 34.62
CA ASP A 56 -17.07 -12.76 34.80
C ASP A 56 -15.58 -12.61 34.46
N ALA A 57 -14.78 -13.60 34.89
CA ALA A 57 -13.33 -13.63 34.71
C ALA A 57 -12.88 -13.80 33.23
N ALA A 58 -13.74 -14.37 32.37
CA ALA A 58 -13.43 -14.55 30.95
C ALA A 58 -13.56 -13.22 30.19
N LYS A 59 -14.64 -12.47 30.46
CA LYS A 59 -14.86 -11.11 29.96
C LYS A 59 -13.88 -10.10 30.59
N MET A 60 -13.34 -10.38 31.78
CA MET A 60 -12.31 -9.53 32.42
C MET A 60 -11.04 -9.42 31.58
N HIS A 61 -10.58 -10.52 30.96
CA HIS A 61 -9.39 -10.49 30.12
C HIS A 61 -9.58 -9.60 28.88
N ALA A 62 -10.69 -9.76 28.15
CA ALA A 62 -11.04 -8.92 27.00
C ALA A 62 -11.43 -7.47 27.39
N TYR A 63 -11.75 -7.22 28.66
CA TYR A 63 -12.03 -5.88 29.17
C TYR A 63 -10.77 -5.11 29.55
N ILE A 64 -9.74 -5.82 30.01
CA ILE A 64 -8.40 -5.28 30.31
C ILE A 64 -7.55 -5.21 29.05
N GLN A 65 -7.71 -6.14 28.11
CA GLN A 65 -6.95 -6.22 26.86
C GLN A 65 -7.87 -6.03 25.65
N ASP A 66 -7.49 -5.16 24.72
CA ASP A 66 -8.12 -5.06 23.40
C ASP A 66 -9.61 -4.67 23.39
N ARG A 67 -10.11 -4.06 24.48
CA ARG A 67 -11.52 -3.66 24.67
C ARG A 67 -12.16 -2.92 23.49
N ARG A 68 -11.40 -2.06 22.80
CA ARG A 68 -11.87 -1.25 21.66
C ARG A 68 -11.28 -1.70 20.32
N VAL A 69 -10.64 -2.87 20.30
CA VAL A 69 -10.06 -3.44 19.08
C VAL A 69 -11.17 -4.18 18.35
N ILE A 70 -11.46 -3.73 17.12
CA ILE A 70 -12.49 -4.32 16.26
C ILE A 70 -12.06 -5.68 15.68
N GLY A 71 -10.75 -5.95 15.64
CA GLY A 71 -10.18 -7.16 15.09
C GLY A 71 -8.72 -6.98 14.70
N TYR A 72 -8.13 -8.06 14.21
CA TYR A 72 -6.75 -8.12 13.74
C TYR A 72 -6.72 -8.70 12.34
N ASP A 73 -6.18 -7.93 11.39
CA ASP A 73 -5.91 -8.41 10.05
C ASP A 73 -4.44 -8.84 9.95
N PRO A 74 -4.13 -10.08 9.58
CA PRO A 74 -2.75 -10.51 9.42
C PRO A 74 -2.10 -9.75 8.25
N LEU A 75 -0.91 -9.20 8.49
CA LEU A 75 -0.12 -8.52 7.47
C LEU A 75 0.94 -9.44 6.90
N VAL A 76 1.20 -9.30 5.58
CA VAL A 76 2.27 -10.04 4.91
C VAL A 76 3.61 -9.66 5.53
N GLN A 77 4.44 -10.67 5.82
CA GLN A 77 5.77 -10.44 6.37
C GLN A 77 6.66 -9.66 5.39
N PRO A 78 7.45 -8.68 5.86
CA PRO A 78 8.36 -7.92 4.98
C PRO A 78 9.39 -8.77 4.23
N ALA A 79 9.74 -9.95 4.75
CA ALA A 79 10.65 -10.89 4.09
C ALA A 79 10.00 -11.53 2.85
N LEU A 80 8.71 -11.88 2.92
CA LEU A 80 7.96 -12.45 1.81
C LEU A 80 7.77 -11.41 0.69
N LEU A 81 7.38 -10.18 1.03
CA LEU A 81 7.24 -9.11 0.05
C LEU A 81 8.54 -8.82 -0.71
N ARG A 82 9.69 -8.84 -0.02
CA ARG A 82 11.00 -8.66 -0.66
C ARG A 82 11.40 -9.83 -1.55
N HIS A 83 10.91 -11.03 -1.25
CA HIS A 83 11.14 -12.21 -2.09
C HIS A 83 10.30 -12.14 -3.37
N GLU A 84 9.02 -11.77 -3.25
CA GLU A 84 8.10 -11.66 -4.39
C GLU A 84 8.41 -10.46 -5.29
N ILE A 85 8.73 -9.30 -4.69
CA ILE A 85 9.00 -8.04 -5.40
C ILE A 85 10.48 -7.72 -5.29
N THR A 86 11.27 -8.32 -6.18
CA THR A 86 12.72 -8.12 -6.23
C THR A 86 13.08 -6.82 -6.96
N SER A 87 13.94 -5.99 -6.34
CA SER A 87 14.50 -4.80 -6.99
C SER A 87 15.45 -5.18 -8.13
N SER A 88 15.34 -4.53 -9.28
CA SER A 88 16.30 -4.71 -10.37
C SER A 88 17.69 -4.14 -10.02
N PRO A 89 18.78 -4.61 -10.65
CA PRO A 89 20.11 -4.04 -10.46
C PRO A 89 20.17 -2.53 -10.75
N ALA A 90 19.41 -2.06 -11.75
CA ALA A 90 19.30 -0.64 -12.07
C ALA A 90 18.65 0.17 -10.94
N ALA A 91 17.62 -0.38 -10.28
CA ALA A 91 16.99 0.26 -9.12
C ALA A 91 17.96 0.33 -7.94
N GLN A 92 18.69 -0.76 -7.65
CA GLN A 92 19.71 -0.80 -6.60
C GLN A 92 20.80 0.25 -6.82
N ASN A 93 21.33 0.36 -8.05
CA ASN A 93 22.32 1.38 -8.41
C ASN A 93 21.78 2.79 -8.24
N THR A 94 20.53 3.04 -8.67
CA THR A 94 19.87 4.34 -8.52
C THR A 94 19.74 4.72 -7.04
N ILE A 95 19.30 3.79 -6.19
CA ILE A 95 19.15 4.01 -4.75
C ILE A 95 20.52 4.28 -4.10
N ALA A 96 21.53 3.45 -4.40
CA ALA A 96 22.87 3.61 -3.83
C ALA A 96 23.50 4.95 -4.22
N ALA A 97 23.45 5.31 -5.50
CA ALA A 97 23.99 6.57 -6.01
C ALA A 97 23.28 7.78 -5.41
N ALA A 98 21.94 7.75 -5.33
CA ALA A 98 21.16 8.83 -4.74
C ALA A 98 21.47 9.01 -3.25
N ARG A 99 21.58 7.91 -2.47
CA ARG A 99 21.92 7.96 -1.05
C ARG A 99 23.32 8.53 -0.82
N PHE A 100 24.30 8.08 -1.60
CA PHE A 100 25.66 8.59 -1.52
C PHE A 100 25.73 10.08 -1.85
N ALA A 101 25.10 10.51 -2.96
CA ALA A 101 25.07 11.91 -3.36
C ALA A 101 24.36 12.80 -2.33
N ALA A 102 23.21 12.36 -1.81
CA ALA A 102 22.49 13.10 -0.77
C ALA A 102 23.32 13.25 0.50
N ALA A 103 24.01 12.18 0.94
CA ALA A 103 24.90 12.24 2.10
C ALA A 103 26.04 13.25 1.91
N ARG A 104 26.64 13.31 0.70
CA ARG A 104 27.68 14.29 0.38
C ARG A 104 27.18 15.73 0.44
N ILE A 105 26.00 15.99 -0.12
CA ILE A 105 25.37 17.33 -0.07
C ILE A 105 25.11 17.74 1.37
N LEU A 106 24.51 16.84 2.17
CA LEU A 106 24.22 17.11 3.58
C LEU A 106 25.49 17.31 4.42
N ALA A 107 26.60 16.69 4.03
CA ALA A 107 27.91 16.88 4.67
C ALA A 107 28.70 18.09 4.14
N GLY A 108 28.18 18.85 3.17
CA GLY A 108 28.88 19.98 2.55
C GLY A 108 30.06 19.59 1.65
N HIS A 109 30.09 18.34 1.17
CA HIS A 109 31.12 17.83 0.23
C HIS A 109 30.67 17.85 -1.24
N ASP A 110 29.50 18.42 -1.52
CA ASP A 110 28.89 18.58 -2.82
C ASP A 110 27.97 19.81 -2.75
N ASP A 111 28.24 20.83 -3.57
CA ASP A 111 27.55 22.14 -3.50
C ASP A 111 26.17 22.14 -4.19
N ARG A 112 25.72 20.99 -4.72
CA ARG A 112 24.39 20.87 -5.30
C ARG A 112 23.31 20.97 -4.24
N MET A 113 22.13 21.43 -4.65
CA MET A 113 20.95 21.45 -3.77
C MET A 113 20.17 20.14 -3.88
N LEU A 114 19.93 19.49 -2.74
CA LEU A 114 19.02 18.34 -2.66
C LEU A 114 17.56 18.83 -2.71
N VAL A 115 16.79 18.33 -3.68
CA VAL A 115 15.39 18.71 -3.90
C VAL A 115 14.50 17.47 -3.89
N VAL A 116 13.55 17.43 -2.97
CA VAL A 116 12.50 16.39 -2.92
C VAL A 116 11.23 16.98 -3.50
N VAL A 117 10.77 16.44 -4.64
CA VAL A 117 9.63 17.01 -5.37
C VAL A 117 8.75 15.93 -5.97
N GLY A 118 7.43 16.13 -5.96
CA GLY A 118 6.46 15.19 -6.47
C GLY A 118 5.04 15.50 -5.98
N PRO A 119 4.06 14.66 -6.36
CA PRO A 119 2.69 14.79 -5.86
C PRO A 119 2.66 14.68 -4.33
N CYS A 120 1.62 15.26 -3.70
CA CYS A 120 1.46 15.20 -2.24
C CYS A 120 1.31 13.76 -1.74
N SER A 121 0.55 12.96 -2.48
CA SER A 121 0.37 11.52 -2.27
C SER A 121 0.14 10.80 -3.61
N ILE A 122 0.52 9.53 -3.68
CA ILE A 122 0.30 8.65 -4.83
C ILE A 122 -0.97 7.85 -4.59
N HIS A 123 -2.00 8.16 -5.37
CA HIS A 123 -3.25 7.38 -5.44
C HIS A 123 -3.37 6.59 -6.75
N SER A 124 -2.49 6.83 -7.72
CA SER A 124 -2.46 6.17 -9.03
C SER A 124 -1.02 5.85 -9.45
N PRO A 125 -0.65 4.56 -9.59
CA PRO A 125 0.68 4.17 -10.05
C PRO A 125 1.01 4.67 -11.47
N GLU A 126 0.02 4.67 -12.36
CA GLU A 126 0.19 5.12 -13.75
C GLU A 126 0.58 6.60 -13.83
N GLN A 127 -0.15 7.46 -13.10
CA GLN A 127 0.14 8.89 -13.05
C GLN A 127 1.50 9.17 -12.39
N ALA A 128 1.86 8.42 -11.35
CA ALA A 128 3.17 8.52 -10.72
C ALA A 128 4.31 8.19 -11.71
N LEU A 129 4.14 7.14 -12.52
CA LEU A 129 5.11 6.78 -13.55
C LEU A 129 5.18 7.80 -14.69
N ALA A 130 4.05 8.38 -15.10
CA ALA A 130 4.02 9.46 -16.09
C ALA A 130 4.79 10.69 -15.58
N TYR A 131 4.54 11.10 -14.34
CA TYR A 131 5.29 12.17 -13.69
C TYR A 131 6.79 11.87 -13.61
N ALA A 132 7.16 10.65 -13.19
CA ALA A 132 8.56 10.24 -13.08
C ALA A 132 9.31 10.34 -14.43
N LYS A 133 8.65 9.98 -15.53
CA LYS A 133 9.22 10.10 -16.89
C LYS A 133 9.48 11.55 -17.27
N LEU A 134 8.50 12.43 -17.03
CA LEU A 134 8.63 13.87 -17.30
C LEU A 134 9.74 14.51 -16.46
N LEU A 135 9.78 14.18 -15.16
CA LEU A 135 10.82 14.66 -14.25
C LEU A 135 12.21 14.21 -14.72
N LYS A 136 12.37 12.92 -15.03
CA LYS A 136 13.64 12.35 -15.50
C LYS A 136 14.15 13.03 -16.77
N ALA A 137 13.27 13.34 -17.72
CA ALA A 137 13.65 14.04 -18.95
C ALA A 137 14.16 15.46 -18.69
N LYS A 138 13.64 16.14 -17.67
CA LYS A 138 13.99 17.52 -17.34
C LYS A 138 15.24 17.67 -16.47
N MET A 139 15.56 16.66 -15.65
CA MET A 139 16.70 16.67 -14.72
C MET A 139 18.03 17.10 -15.36
N ALA A 140 18.29 16.72 -16.61
CA ALA A 140 19.52 17.09 -17.32
C ALA A 140 19.70 18.62 -17.49
N SER A 141 18.61 19.40 -17.45
CA SER A 141 18.65 20.87 -17.52
C SER A 141 18.99 21.55 -16.19
N TRP A 142 19.11 20.80 -15.10
CA TRP A 142 19.36 21.32 -13.75
C TRP A 142 20.56 20.62 -13.08
N PRO A 143 21.78 20.80 -13.61
CA PRO A 143 22.97 20.08 -13.13
C PRO A 143 23.34 20.39 -11.67
N ASN A 144 22.93 21.56 -11.18
CA ASN A 144 23.20 22.02 -9.82
C ASN A 144 22.24 21.42 -8.77
N LEU A 145 21.31 20.55 -9.18
CA LEU A 145 20.33 19.93 -8.30
C LEU A 145 20.55 18.42 -8.21
N LEU A 146 20.39 17.87 -7.01
CA LEU A 146 20.11 16.45 -6.81
C LEU A 146 18.61 16.29 -6.59
N ILE A 147 17.89 15.86 -7.61
CA ILE A 147 16.43 15.73 -7.55
C ILE A 147 16.05 14.30 -7.16
N VAL A 148 15.19 14.18 -6.15
CA VAL A 148 14.57 12.92 -5.71
C VAL A 148 13.06 13.06 -5.83
N MET A 149 12.41 12.13 -6.52
CA MET A 149 10.94 12.11 -6.60
C MET A 149 10.34 11.77 -5.24
N ARG A 150 9.35 12.56 -4.80
CA ARG A 150 8.53 12.23 -3.61
C ARG A 150 7.57 11.09 -3.94
N SER A 151 7.64 10.00 -3.17
CA SER A 151 6.74 8.84 -3.25
C SER A 151 6.05 8.59 -1.91
N TYR A 152 5.10 9.48 -1.57
CA TYR A 152 4.26 9.40 -0.37
C TYR A 152 2.90 8.81 -0.69
#